data_AF-A0A2V1B2K8-F1
#
_entry.id   AF-A0A2V1B2K8-F1
#
_cell.length_a   1.000
_cell.length_b   1.000
_cell.length_c   1.000
_cell.angle_alpha   90.00
_cell.angle_beta   90.00
_cell.angle_gamma   90.00
#
_symmetry.space_group_name_H-M   'P 1'
#
loop_
_entity.id
_entity.type
_entity.pdbx_description
1 polymer ?
#
loop_
_entity_poly.entity_id
_entity_poly.type
_entity_poly.pdbx_seq_one_letter_code
_entity_poly.pdbx_strand_id
1 'polypeptide(L)'
;MALPRPSNLDRARWRTECREKLSEHIRSKLGILVDPSEVRLITRVEDPYSWQFLPARTHLFEKNLSKHSIGAYMELCREVGVSFEAVAKEHILFTSPAASFTDRIAELEAENSKLMSEVHQWKEIAVAESTLKRDVEESANQLKAMLHT
;
A
#
# COMPACT_ATOMS: atom_id res chain seq x y z
N MET A 1 -22.93 11.37 -43.99
CA MET A 1 -22.89 11.14 -42.53
C MET A 1 -23.26 12.44 -41.84
N ALA A 2 -24.13 12.43 -40.84
CA ALA A 2 -24.48 13.64 -40.09
C ALA A 2 -23.34 14.05 -39.15
N LEU A 3 -23.08 15.35 -39.03
CA LEU A 3 -22.04 15.86 -38.14
C LEU A 3 -22.39 15.54 -36.67
N PRO A 4 -21.40 15.13 -35.85
CA PRO A 4 -21.64 14.88 -34.43
C PRO A 4 -22.16 16.13 -33.73
N ARG A 5 -23.16 15.97 -32.87
CA ARG A 5 -23.64 17.06 -32.01
C ARG A 5 -22.52 17.49 -31.03
N PRO A 6 -22.32 18.79 -30.78
CA PRO A 6 -21.28 19.28 -29.86
C PRO A 6 -21.30 18.60 -28.48
N SER A 7 -22.48 18.37 -27.91
CA SER A 7 -22.64 17.69 -26.62
C SER A 7 -22.10 16.24 -26.59
N ASN A 8 -22.14 15.54 -27.72
CA ASN A 8 -21.57 14.20 -27.83
C ASN A 8 -20.05 14.25 -27.91
N LEU A 9 -19.49 15.31 -28.51
CA LEU A 9 -18.05 15.55 -28.54
C LEU A 9 -17.53 15.89 -27.14
N ASP A 10 -18.24 16.76 -26.41
CA ASP A 10 -17.89 17.10 -25.03
C ASP A 10 -17.94 15.87 -24.13
N ARG A 11 -18.98 15.04 -24.28
CA ARG A 11 -19.08 13.78 -23.54
C ARG A 11 -17.93 12.83 -23.87
N ALA A 12 -17.51 12.76 -25.14
CA ALA A 12 -16.39 11.93 -25.53
C ALA A 12 -15.07 12.44 -24.93
N ARG A 13 -14.82 13.75 -24.96
CA ARG A 13 -13.64 14.39 -24.37
C ARG A 13 -13.55 14.13 -22.86
N TRP A 14 -14.60 14.45 -22.12
CA TRP A 14 -14.64 14.21 -20.67
C TRP A 14 -14.45 12.74 -20.29
N ARG A 15 -14.97 11.82 -21.09
CA ARG A 15 -14.77 10.39 -20.87
C ARG A 15 -13.31 9.98 -21.07
N THR A 16 -12.62 10.54 -22.08
CA THR A 16 -11.19 10.27 -22.32
C THR A 16 -10.35 10.81 -21.18
N GLU A 17 -10.54 12.07 -20.81
CA GLU A 17 -9.81 12.71 -19.71
C GLU A 17 -10.02 11.96 -18.38
N CYS A 18 -11.25 11.56 -18.09
CA CYS A 18 -11.56 10.76 -16.91
C CYS A 18 -10.85 9.40 -16.92
N ARG A 19 -10.78 8.73 -18.07
CA ARG A 19 -10.08 7.45 -18.21
C ARG A 19 -8.58 7.59 -17.96
N GLU A 20 -7.97 8.62 -18.53
CA GLU A 20 -6.54 8.91 -18.35
C GLU A 20 -6.23 9.17 -16.88
N LYS A 21 -7.03 10.02 -16.23
CA LYS A 21 -6.82 10.35 -14.82
C LYS A 21 -6.98 9.14 -13.89
N LEU A 22 -7.98 8.29 -14.14
CA LEU A 22 -8.18 7.07 -13.35
C LEU A 22 -7.05 6.06 -13.59
N SER A 23 -6.59 5.88 -14.83
CA SER A 23 -5.44 5.04 -15.18
C SER A 23 -4.17 5.52 -14.48
N GLU A 24 -3.91 6.83 -14.50
CA GLU A 24 -2.78 7.43 -13.81
C GLU A 24 -2.85 7.20 -12.30
N HIS A 25 -4.03 7.34 -11.69
CA HIS A 25 -4.21 7.06 -10.27
C HIS A 25 -3.94 5.59 -9.92
N ILE A 26 -4.42 4.63 -10.74
CA ILE A 26 -4.13 3.20 -10.54
C ILE A 26 -2.62 2.97 -10.61
N ARG A 27 -1.93 3.55 -11.59
CA ARG A 27 -0.48 3.45 -11.74
C ARG A 27 0.26 4.05 -10.55
N SER A 28 -0.09 5.25 -10.12
CA SER A 28 0.62 5.95 -9.04
C SER A 28 0.38 5.30 -7.67
N LYS A 29 -0.84 4.81 -7.43
CA LYS A 29 -1.22 4.20 -6.14
C LYS A 29 -0.75 2.74 -6.03
N LEU A 30 -0.87 1.95 -7.09
CA LEU A 30 -0.67 0.50 -7.06
C LEU A 30 0.57 0.03 -7.84
N GLY A 31 1.19 0.89 -8.66
CA GLY A 31 2.29 0.49 -9.54
C GLY A 31 1.85 -0.33 -10.76
N ILE A 32 0.53 -0.44 -11.02
CA ILE A 32 -0.03 -1.26 -12.10
C ILE A 32 -0.31 -0.40 -13.32
N LEU A 33 0.20 -0.80 -14.48
CA LEU A 33 -0.08 -0.14 -15.75
C LEU A 33 -1.40 -0.66 -16.33
N VAL A 34 -2.44 0.17 -16.33
CA VAL A 34 -3.73 -0.14 -16.97
C VAL A 34 -3.98 0.86 -18.08
N ASP A 35 -4.22 0.39 -19.30
CA ASP A 35 -4.55 1.29 -20.42
C ASP A 35 -5.84 2.09 -20.10
N PRO A 36 -5.90 3.41 -20.37
CA PRO A 36 -7.10 4.22 -20.12
C PRO A 36 -8.38 3.61 -20.69
N SER A 37 -8.33 2.95 -21.86
CA SER A 37 -9.49 2.30 -22.48
C SER A 37 -9.99 1.06 -21.72
N GLU A 38 -9.11 0.39 -20.97
CA GLU A 38 -9.41 -0.78 -20.14
C GLU A 38 -9.81 -0.42 -18.70
N VAL A 39 -9.78 0.85 -18.32
CA VAL A 39 -10.29 1.29 -17.02
C VAL A 39 -11.79 0.99 -16.89
N ARG A 40 -12.19 0.39 -15.77
CA ARG A 40 -13.56 -0.03 -15.43
C ARG A 40 -13.89 0.47 -14.03
N LEU A 41 -15.10 0.99 -13.87
CA LEU A 41 -15.61 1.34 -12.54
C LEU A 41 -16.20 0.11 -11.86
N ILE A 42 -16.89 -0.74 -12.63
CA ILE A 42 -17.33 -2.05 -12.18
C ILE A 42 -16.31 -3.07 -12.68
N THR A 43 -15.35 -3.36 -11.81
CA THR A 43 -14.24 -4.29 -12.06
C THR A 43 -14.70 -5.75 -11.97
N ARG A 44 -14.14 -6.62 -12.80
CA ARG A 44 -14.34 -8.07 -12.82
C ARG A 44 -13.30 -8.78 -11.95
N VAL A 45 -13.45 -10.09 -11.75
CA VAL A 45 -12.53 -10.88 -10.92
C VAL A 45 -11.11 -10.87 -11.50
N GLU A 46 -10.99 -10.80 -12.82
CA GLU A 46 -9.72 -10.81 -13.55
C GLU A 46 -9.02 -9.44 -13.57
N ASP A 47 -9.75 -8.37 -13.26
CA ASP A 47 -9.19 -7.03 -13.31
C ASP A 47 -8.18 -6.83 -12.18
N PRO A 48 -7.07 -6.12 -12.45
CA PRO A 48 -5.99 -6.03 -11.49
C PRO A 48 -6.24 -5.05 -10.30
N TYR A 49 -7.45 -4.52 -10.18
CA TYR A 49 -7.77 -3.55 -9.14
C TYR A 49 -9.27 -3.57 -8.88
N SER A 50 -9.65 -3.03 -7.73
CA SER A 50 -11.00 -2.58 -7.42
C SER A 50 -10.96 -1.14 -6.93
N TRP A 51 -12.12 -0.60 -6.61
CA TRP A 51 -12.27 0.72 -6.03
C TRP A 51 -12.73 0.60 -4.59
N GLN A 52 -12.06 1.31 -3.69
CA GLN A 52 -12.55 1.60 -2.36
C GLN A 52 -13.13 3.02 -2.38
N PHE A 53 -14.35 3.20 -1.89
CA PHE A 53 -15.03 4.49 -1.94
C PHE A 53 -15.92 4.70 -0.71
N LEU A 54 -16.11 5.97 -0.35
CA LEU A 54 -17.05 6.34 0.71
C LEU A 54 -18.50 6.06 0.28
N PRO A 55 -19.41 5.73 1.21
CA PRO A 55 -20.82 5.46 0.89
C PRO A 55 -21.50 6.58 0.08
N ALA A 56 -21.12 7.83 0.33
CA ALA A 56 -21.61 9.01 -0.39
C ALA A 56 -21.26 9.03 -1.90
N ARG A 57 -20.36 8.15 -2.37
CA ARG A 57 -19.92 8.04 -3.77
C ARG A 57 -20.44 6.77 -4.48
N THR A 58 -21.34 6.02 -3.85
CA THR A 58 -21.87 4.76 -4.40
C THR A 58 -22.45 4.93 -5.81
N HIS A 59 -23.12 6.07 -6.09
CA HIS A 59 -23.73 6.38 -7.39
C HIS A 59 -22.71 6.46 -8.54
N LEU A 60 -21.43 6.68 -8.25
CA LEU A 60 -20.37 6.69 -9.25
C LEU A 60 -19.97 5.28 -9.71
N PHE A 61 -20.28 4.24 -8.93
CA PHE A 61 -19.85 2.86 -9.18
C PHE A 61 -21.00 1.92 -9.58
N GLU A 62 -22.21 2.45 -9.80
CA GLU A 62 -23.39 1.67 -10.25
C GLU A 62 -23.36 1.31 -11.74
N LYS A 63 -22.55 2.00 -12.54
CA LYS A 63 -22.41 1.76 -13.99
C LYS A 63 -20.99 2.01 -14.46
N ASN A 64 -20.67 1.51 -15.65
CA ASN A 64 -19.36 1.72 -16.27
C ASN A 64 -19.29 3.07 -17.01
N LEU A 65 -18.07 3.56 -17.23
CA LEU A 65 -17.78 4.86 -17.87
C LEU A 65 -18.54 5.07 -19.18
N SER A 66 -18.71 4.05 -20.02
CA SER A 66 -19.43 4.17 -21.29
C SER A 66 -20.88 4.62 -21.15
N LYS A 67 -21.51 4.44 -19.98
CA LYS A 67 -22.91 4.78 -19.68
C LYS A 67 -23.07 5.97 -18.73
N HIS A 68 -21.97 6.63 -18.33
CA HIS A 68 -22.04 7.78 -17.43
C HIS A 68 -22.34 9.10 -18.15
N SER A 69 -22.78 10.08 -17.35
CA SER A 69 -23.00 11.46 -17.75
C SER A 69 -21.71 12.27 -17.63
N ILE A 70 -21.67 13.45 -18.27
CA ILE A 70 -20.55 14.39 -18.15
C ILE A 70 -20.31 14.77 -16.68
N GLY A 71 -21.36 15.08 -15.92
CA GLY A 71 -21.24 15.43 -14.51
C GLY A 71 -20.58 14.32 -13.67
N ALA A 72 -20.87 13.06 -13.97
CA ALA A 72 -20.21 11.94 -13.30
C ALA A 72 -18.73 11.82 -13.65
N TYR A 73 -18.33 12.09 -14.90
CA TYR A 73 -16.90 12.14 -15.27
C TYR A 73 -16.16 13.23 -14.51
N MET A 74 -16.74 14.44 -14.43
CA MET A 74 -16.16 15.56 -13.69
C MET A 74 -16.03 15.24 -12.20
N GLU A 75 -17.04 14.60 -11.61
CA GLU A 75 -17.00 14.15 -10.22
C GLU A 75 -15.92 13.10 -10.00
N LEU A 76 -15.84 12.06 -10.85
CA LEU A 76 -14.78 11.04 -10.79
C LEU A 76 -13.39 11.68 -10.86
N CYS A 77 -13.18 12.61 -11.79
CA CYS A 77 -11.92 13.31 -11.94
C CYS A 77 -11.54 14.14 -10.70
N ARG A 78 -12.52 14.73 -10.02
CA ARG A 78 -12.26 15.57 -8.84
C ARG A 78 -12.02 14.75 -7.59
N GLU A 79 -12.73 13.65 -7.45
CA GLU A 79 -12.84 12.90 -6.20
C GLU A 79 -11.88 11.71 -6.10
N VAL A 80 -11.25 11.29 -7.21
CA VAL A 80 -10.23 10.23 -7.22
C VAL A 80 -9.03 10.60 -6.35
N GLY A 81 -8.64 9.72 -5.44
CA GLY A 81 -7.62 9.93 -4.42
C GLY A 81 -8.09 10.74 -3.20
N VAL A 82 -9.36 11.16 -3.16
CA VAL A 82 -9.93 11.94 -2.05
C VAL A 82 -11.05 11.19 -1.36
N SER A 83 -12.14 10.87 -2.08
CA SER A 83 -13.29 10.13 -1.53
C SER A 83 -13.44 8.72 -2.11
N PHE A 84 -12.60 8.37 -3.06
CA PHE A 84 -12.38 7.00 -3.50
C PHE A 84 -10.95 6.81 -4.01
N GLU A 85 -10.46 5.58 -4.00
CA GLU A 85 -9.14 5.23 -4.51
C GLU A 85 -9.08 3.82 -5.10
N ALA A 86 -8.07 3.58 -5.93
CA ALA A 86 -7.79 2.26 -6.46
C ALA A 86 -7.12 1.39 -5.37
N VAL A 87 -7.56 0.14 -5.25
CA VAL A 87 -6.97 -0.86 -4.36
C VAL A 87 -6.61 -2.11 -5.16
N ALA A 88 -5.48 -2.74 -4.83
CA ALA A 88 -5.07 -3.97 -5.49
C ALA A 88 -6.02 -5.12 -5.11
N LYS A 89 -6.42 -5.92 -6.11
CA LYS A 89 -7.05 -7.20 -5.82
C LYS A 89 -5.98 -8.22 -5.46
N GLU A 90 -6.27 -9.02 -4.43
CA GLU A 90 -5.35 -9.96 -3.78
C GLU A 90 -4.63 -10.89 -4.78
N HIS A 91 -5.21 -11.14 -5.95
CA HIS A 91 -4.63 -11.98 -7.01
C HIS A 91 -3.32 -11.45 -7.65
N ILE A 92 -2.92 -10.19 -7.44
CA ILE A 92 -1.70 -9.61 -8.08
C ILE A 92 -0.50 -9.56 -7.16
N LEU A 93 -0.73 -9.69 -5.85
CA LEU A 93 0.39 -9.88 -4.92
C LEU A 93 1.20 -11.15 -5.27
N PHE A 94 0.68 -12.00 -6.17
CA PHE A 94 1.24 -13.28 -6.53
C PHE A 94 1.90 -13.36 -7.93
N THR A 95 1.98 -12.28 -8.72
CA THR A 95 2.51 -12.35 -10.10
C THR A 95 3.84 -11.63 -10.35
N SER A 96 4.52 -11.16 -9.30
CA SER A 96 5.92 -10.74 -9.45
C SER A 96 6.81 -11.97 -9.71
N PRO A 97 7.70 -11.97 -10.73
CA PRO A 97 8.64 -13.07 -10.97
C PRO A 97 9.77 -13.19 -9.93
N ALA A 98 9.66 -12.54 -8.78
CA ALA A 98 10.72 -12.47 -7.78
C ALA A 98 10.69 -13.71 -6.86
N ALA A 99 11.32 -14.79 -7.34
CA ALA A 99 11.57 -16.04 -6.63
C ALA A 99 10.28 -16.78 -6.19
N SER A 100 10.31 -18.11 -6.11
CA SER A 100 9.15 -18.87 -5.65
C SER A 100 8.71 -18.36 -4.27
N PHE A 101 7.40 -18.41 -3.95
CA PHE A 101 6.94 -18.14 -2.57
C PHE A 101 7.75 -18.92 -1.55
N THR A 102 8.13 -20.13 -1.91
CA THR A 102 9.01 -21.00 -1.12
C THR A 102 10.36 -20.35 -0.83
N ASP A 103 10.96 -19.68 -1.81
CA ASP A 103 12.27 -19.04 -1.67
C ASP A 103 12.17 -17.82 -0.74
N ARG A 104 11.11 -17.00 -0.91
CA ARG A 104 10.90 -15.84 -0.05
C ARG A 104 10.54 -16.24 1.38
N ILE A 105 9.77 -17.31 1.56
CA ILE A 105 9.47 -17.88 2.88
C ILE A 105 10.78 -18.35 3.52
N ALA A 106 11.59 -19.13 2.81
CA ALA A 106 12.87 -19.63 3.31
C ALA A 106 13.84 -18.50 3.69
N GLU A 107 13.91 -17.44 2.88
CA GLU A 107 14.71 -16.25 3.17
C GLU A 107 14.24 -15.54 4.45
N LEU A 108 12.93 -15.30 4.58
CA LEU A 108 12.35 -14.65 5.76
C LEU A 108 12.51 -15.51 7.02
N GLU A 109 12.40 -16.83 6.91
CA GLU A 109 12.64 -17.77 8.01
C GLU A 109 14.11 -17.77 8.45
N ALA A 110 15.05 -17.71 7.49
CA ALA A 110 16.47 -17.59 7.77
C ALA A 110 16.82 -16.26 8.45
N GLU A 111 16.26 -15.15 7.96
CA GLU A 111 16.45 -13.82 8.54
C GLU A 111 15.87 -13.73 9.95
N ASN A 112 14.66 -14.27 10.17
CA ASN A 112 14.04 -14.36 11.50
C ASN A 112 14.90 -15.18 12.47
N SER A 113 15.43 -16.31 12.02
CA SER A 113 16.30 -17.17 12.85
C SER A 113 17.59 -16.44 13.24
N LYS A 114 18.18 -15.67 12.31
CA LYS A 114 19.38 -14.86 12.56
C LYS A 114 19.10 -13.71 13.53
N LEU A 115 18.04 -12.94 13.31
CA LEU A 115 17.67 -11.85 14.21
C LEU A 115 17.36 -12.36 15.63
N MET A 116 16.72 -13.52 15.73
CA MET A 116 16.42 -14.13 17.02
C MET A 116 17.68 -14.51 17.80
N SER A 117 18.71 -15.02 17.13
CA SER A 117 19.99 -15.35 17.78
C SER A 117 20.75 -14.09 18.21
N GLU A 118 20.78 -13.05 17.38
CA GLU A 118 21.38 -11.76 17.74
C GLU A 118 20.69 -11.16 18.98
N VAL A 119 19.35 -11.15 19.01
CA VAL A 119 18.58 -10.66 20.16
C VAL A 119 18.89 -11.45 21.42
N HIS A 120 19.05 -12.77 21.32
CA HIS A 120 19.41 -13.60 22.48
C HIS A 120 20.81 -13.26 22.99
N GLN A 121 21.78 -13.14 22.09
CA GLN A 121 23.16 -12.78 22.44
C GLN A 121 23.24 -11.40 23.10
N TRP A 122 22.57 -10.40 22.54
CA TRP A 122 22.55 -9.05 23.13
C TRP A 122 21.91 -9.04 24.52
N LYS A 123 20.89 -9.86 24.77
CA LYS A 123 20.30 -10.01 26.11
C LYS A 123 21.28 -10.62 27.10
N GLU A 124 22.03 -11.65 26.71
CA GLU A 124 23.05 -12.25 27.58
C GLU A 124 24.17 -11.26 27.91
N ILE A 125 24.66 -10.51 26.91
CA ILE A 125 25.66 -9.47 27.09
C ILE A 125 25.17 -8.40 28.07
N ALA A 126 23.94 -7.90 27.88
CA ALA A 126 23.36 -6.88 28.74
C ALA A 126 23.20 -7.36 30.20
N VAL A 127 22.83 -8.63 30.41
CA VAL A 127 22.73 -9.22 31.75
C VAL A 127 24.10 -9.34 32.41
N ALA A 128 25.10 -9.82 31.68
CA ALA A 128 26.46 -9.94 32.19
C ALA A 128 27.05 -8.57 32.55
N GLU A 129 26.88 -7.56 31.69
CA GLU A 129 27.34 -6.19 31.93
C GLU A 129 26.66 -5.56 33.16
N SER A 130 25.34 -5.72 33.29
CA SER A 130 24.58 -5.23 34.44
C SER A 130 25.05 -5.88 35.76
N THR A 131 25.31 -7.19 35.73
CA THR A 131 25.80 -7.94 36.90
C THR A 131 27.18 -7.44 37.33
N LEU A 132 28.10 -7.30 36.37
CA LEU A 132 29.45 -6.80 36.63
C LEU A 132 29.42 -5.38 37.19
N LYS A 133 28.58 -4.50 36.62
CA LYS A 133 28.44 -3.12 37.09
C LYS A 133 27.95 -3.07 38.54
N ARG A 134 26.95 -3.89 38.89
CA ARG A 134 26.44 -3.99 40.26
C ARG A 134 27.53 -4.44 41.23
N ASP A 135 28.30 -5.46 40.88
CA ASP A 135 29.37 -5.98 41.75
C ASP A 135 30.49 -4.95 41.99
N VAL A 136 30.83 -4.17 40.95
CA VAL A 136 31.80 -3.07 41.05
C VAL A 136 31.26 -1.93 41.93
N GLU A 137 30.00 -1.52 41.76
CA GLU A 137 29.36 -0.50 42.60
C GLU A 137 29.26 -0.93 44.06
N GLU A 138 28.90 -2.18 44.34
CA GLU A 138 28.87 -2.72 45.70
C GLU A 138 30.26 -2.69 46.35
N SER A 139 31.29 -3.12 45.63
CA SER A 139 32.68 -3.13 46.12
C SER A 139 33.21 -1.72 46.38
N ALA A 140 32.91 -0.76 45.49
CA ALA A 140 33.29 0.64 45.65
C ALA A 140 32.61 1.28 46.87
N ASN A 141 31.33 0.98 47.09
CA ASN A 141 30.58 1.47 48.25
C ASN A 141 31.15 0.92 49.57
N GLN A 142 31.53 -0.36 49.60
CA GLN A 142 32.18 -0.97 50.78
C GLN A 142 33.53 -0.32 51.10
N LEU A 143 34.39 -0.11 50.10
CA LEU A 143 35.67 0.59 50.29
C LEU A 143 35.48 2.02 50.80
N LYS A 144 34.49 2.74 50.25
CA LYS A 144 34.17 4.09 50.69
C LYS A 144 33.69 4.12 52.15
N ALA A 145 32.90 3.13 52.57
CA ALA A 145 32.46 3.02 53.96
C ALA A 145 33.64 2.78 54.92
N MET A 146 34.61 1.94 54.54
CA MET A 146 35.81 1.67 55.35
C MET A 146 36.73 2.89 55.52
N LEU A 147 36.81 3.75 54.50
CA LEU A 147 37.61 4.99 54.53
C LEU A 147 37.03 6.12 55.39
N HIS A 148 35.74 6.02 55.76
CA HIS A 148 35.04 7.01 56.58
C HIS A 148 34.85 6.58 58.05
N THR A 149 35.41 5.43 58.44
CA THR A 149 35.55 4.94 59.82
C THR A 149 36.96 5.19 60.35
#